data_AF-A0A5C7V120-F1
#
_entry.id   AF-A0A5C7V120-F1
#
_cell.length_a   1.000
_cell.length_b   1.000
_cell.length_c   1.000
_cell.angle_alpha   90.00
_cell.angle_beta   90.00
_cell.angle_gamma   90.00
#
_symmetry.space_group_name_H-M   'P 1'
#
loop_
_entity.id
_entity.type
_entity.pdbx_description
1 polymer ?
#
loop_
_entity_poly.entity_id
_entity_poly.type
_entity_poly.pdbx_seq_one_letter_code
_entity_poly.pdbx_strand_id
1 'polypeptide(L)' 'MLAFTAEDVLNLSDTSNTLKLHGNAGDRVTVLDDGWVDGGVKGFYHTYTNDDAVLLVGANLAIDFV' A
#
# COMPACT_ATOMS: atom_id res chain seq x y z
N MET A 1 -7.83 3.59 11.56
CA MET A 1 -7.12 2.34 11.27
C MET A 1 -7.77 1.74 10.05
N LEU A 2 -7.00 1.59 8.97
CA LEU A 2 -7.44 0.95 7.74
C LEU A 2 -6.58 -0.31 7.54
N ALA A 3 -7.21 -1.44 7.24
CA ALA A 3 -6.55 -2.72 6.98
C ALA A 3 -7.09 -3.33 5.69
N PHE A 4 -6.22 -3.90 4.87
CA PHE A 4 -6.59 -4.51 3.58
C PHE A 4 -5.54 -5.57 3.16
N THR A 5 -5.91 -6.41 2.20
CA THR A 5 -5.09 -7.47 1.57
C THR A 5 -4.67 -7.09 0.15
N ALA A 6 -3.80 -7.88 -0.50
CA ALA A 6 -3.46 -7.66 -1.91
C ALA A 6 -4.67 -7.87 -2.84
N GLU A 7 -5.55 -8.83 -2.52
CA GLU A 7 -6.80 -9.05 -3.26
C GLU A 7 -7.75 -7.85 -3.14
N ASP A 8 -7.82 -7.19 -1.98
CA ASP A 8 -8.57 -5.94 -1.81
C ASP A 8 -8.01 -4.81 -2.68
N VAL A 9 -6.68 -4.72 -2.82
CA VAL A 9 -6.04 -3.74 -3.72
C VAL A 9 -6.49 -3.97 -5.15
N LEU A 10 -6.42 -5.22 -5.63
CA LEU A 10 -6.83 -5.60 -6.97
C LEU A 10 -8.34 -5.32 -7.20
N ASN A 11 -9.19 -5.66 -6.24
CA ASN A 11 -10.64 -5.45 -6.32
C ASN A 11 -11.05 -3.98 -6.21
N LEU A 12 -10.29 -3.13 -5.52
CA LEU A 12 -10.57 -1.69 -5.39
C LEU A 12 -10.01 -0.87 -6.54
N SER A 13 -8.97 -1.35 -7.22
CA SER A 13 -8.39 -0.69 -8.37
C SER A 13 -8.99 -1.23 -9.66
N ASP A 14 -10.15 -0.73 -10.05
CA ASP A 14 -10.91 -1.16 -11.24
C ASP A 14 -10.07 -1.30 -12.54
N THR A 15 -8.91 -0.64 -12.67
CA THR A 15 -8.14 -0.60 -13.94
C THR A 15 -6.61 -0.62 -13.84
N SER A 16 -6.00 -0.48 -12.65
CA SER A 16 -4.55 -0.24 -12.55
C SER A 16 -3.81 -1.15 -11.57
N ASN A 17 -4.51 -2.04 -10.86
CA ASN A 17 -3.94 -2.87 -9.80
C ASN A 17 -3.18 -2.06 -8.73
N THR A 18 -3.41 -0.74 -8.68
CA THR A 18 -2.64 0.21 -7.87
C THR A 18 -3.53 0.87 -6.84
N LEU A 19 -3.29 0.61 -5.56
CA LEU A 19 -3.89 1.35 -4.46
C LEU A 19 -2.94 2.47 -4.03
N LYS A 20 -3.44 3.71 -4.04
CA LYS A 20 -2.69 4.89 -3.62
C LYS A 20 -3.25 5.44 -2.33
N LEU A 21 -2.45 5.38 -1.27
CA LEU A 21 -2.84 5.85 0.05
C LEU A 21 -2.30 7.25 0.31
N HIS A 22 -3.22 8.13 0.70
CA HIS A 22 -2.91 9.42 1.31
C HIS A 22 -3.48 9.47 2.71
N GLY A 23 -2.68 10.00 3.62
CA GLY A 23 -3.13 10.38 4.95
C GLY A 23 -2.17 11.38 5.56
N ASN A 24 -2.43 11.67 6.83
CA ASN A 24 -1.68 12.62 7.63
C ASN A 24 -0.77 11.89 8.62
N ALA A 25 0.15 12.64 9.23
CA ALA A 25 0.99 12.11 10.29
C ALA A 25 0.13 11.52 11.43
N GLY A 26 0.36 10.25 11.74
CA GLY A 26 -0.39 9.50 12.76
C GLY A 26 -1.45 8.54 12.20
N ASP A 27 -1.76 8.63 10.90
CA ASP A 27 -2.57 7.61 10.24
C ASP A 27 -1.74 6.33 10.04
N ARG A 28 -2.38 5.18 10.29
CA ARG A 28 -1.75 3.86 10.25
C ARG A 28 -2.49 2.91 9.33
N VAL A 29 -1.71 2.20 8.52
CA VAL A 29 -2.17 1.22 7.55
C VAL A 29 -1.56 -0.13 7.89
N THR A 30 -2.38 -1.18 7.89
CA THR A 30 -1.91 -2.54 8.09
C THR A 30 -2.21 -3.38 6.85
N VAL A 31 -1.18 -4.02 6.32
CA VAL A 31 -1.28 -4.97 5.21
C VAL A 31 -1.26 -6.37 5.80
N LEU A 32 -2.33 -7.12 5.55
CA LEU A 32 -2.61 -8.42 6.19
C LEU A 32 -2.13 -9.62 5.37
N ASP A 33 -1.27 -9.39 4.39
CA ASP A 33 -0.87 -10.38 3.39
C ASP A 33 0.64 -10.34 3.19
N ASP A 34 1.21 -11.51 2.88
CA ASP A 34 2.64 -11.75 2.70
C ASP A 34 3.07 -11.51 1.26
N GLY A 35 4.39 -11.44 1.00
CA GLY A 35 4.94 -11.39 -0.37
C GLY A 35 5.12 -9.99 -0.95
N TRP A 36 4.83 -8.94 -0.19
CA TRP A 36 5.12 -7.58 -0.59
C TRP A 36 6.62 -7.31 -0.66
N VAL A 37 7.07 -6.86 -1.82
CA VAL A 37 8.45 -6.44 -2.07
C VAL A 37 8.54 -4.93 -1.94
N ASP A 38 9.47 -4.47 -1.11
CA ASP A 38 9.80 -3.05 -0.99
C ASP A 38 10.56 -2.56 -2.23
N GLY A 39 9.91 -1.68 -3.00
CA GLY A 39 10.45 -1.02 -4.20
C GLY A 39 11.12 0.33 -3.91
N GLY A 40 11.18 0.74 -2.65
CA GLY A 40 11.75 2.00 -2.17
C GLY A 40 10.87 3.22 -2.38
N VAL A 41 11.41 4.37 -1.97
CA VAL A 41 10.72 5.66 -2.06
C VAL A 41 10.93 6.29 -3.44
N LYS A 42 9.83 6.62 -4.12
CA LYS A 42 9.81 7.37 -5.37
C LYS A 42 8.97 8.64 -5.19
N GLY A 43 9.66 9.78 -5.09
CA GLY A 43 9.02 11.05 -4.79
C GLY A 43 8.40 11.04 -3.39
N PHE A 44 7.09 11.28 -3.29
CA PHE A 44 6.37 11.31 -2.01
C PHE A 44 5.87 9.93 -1.53
N TYR A 45 5.95 8.89 -2.37
CA TYR A 45 5.39 7.59 -2.04
C TYR A 45 6.48 6.54 -1.81
N HIS A 46 6.28 5.72 -0.78
CA HIS A 46 6.91 4.42 -0.67
C HIS A 46 6.15 3.43 -1.55
N THR A 47 6.86 2.65 -2.37
CA THR A 47 6.24 1.71 -3.29
C THR A 47 6.44 0.28 -2.79
N TYR A 48 5.36 -0.48 -2.72
CA TYR A 48 5.39 -1.92 -2.48
C TYR A 48 4.69 -2.64 -3.62
N THR A 49 5.17 -3.82 -3.99
CA THR A 49 4.58 -4.63 -5.07
C THR A 49 4.38 -6.07 -4.62
N ASN A 50 3.26 -6.67 -4.98
CA ASN A 50 2.96 -8.08 -4.75
C ASN A 50 2.25 -8.63 -5.98
N ASP A 51 2.93 -9.48 -6.75
CA ASP A 51 2.54 -9.90 -8.10
C ASP A 51 2.11 -8.69 -8.97
N ASP A 52 0.85 -8.64 -9.39
CA ASP A 52 0.31 -7.53 -10.20
C ASP A 52 -0.14 -6.33 -9.35
N ALA A 53 -0.25 -6.48 -8.03
CA ALA A 53 -0.70 -5.44 -7.12
C ALA A 53 0.43 -4.46 -6.79
N VAL A 54 0.09 -3.17 -6.80
CA VAL A 54 1.00 -2.07 -6.47
C VAL A 54 0.39 -1.23 -5.35
N LEU A 55 1.16 -0.98 -4.30
CA LEU A 55 0.77 -0.14 -3.19
C LEU A 55 1.68 1.09 -3.14
N LEU A 56 1.08 2.28 -3.22
CA LEU A 56 1.77 3.56 -3.09
C LEU A 56 1.36 4.22 -1.77
N VAL A 57 2.30 4.27 -0.83
CA VAL A 57 2.07 4.74 0.54
C VAL A 57 2.66 6.12 0.70
N GLY A 58 1.83 7.13 0.99
CA GLY A 58 2.33 8.49 1.24
C GLY A 58 3.29 8.54 2.43
N ALA A 59 4.33 9.37 2.34
CA ALA A 59 5.40 9.47 3.34
C ALA A 59 4.95 9.84 4.77
N ASN A 60 3.73 10.37 4.93
CA ASN A 60 3.17 10.73 6.23
C ASN A 60 2.44 9.57 6.93
N LEU A 61 2.27 8.44 6.26
CA LEU A 61 1.58 7.25 6.80
C LEU A 61 2.58 6.34 7.50
N ALA A 62 2.14 5.76 8.62
CA ALA A 62 2.78 4.57 9.16
C ALA A 62 2.20 3.34 8.48
N ILE A 63 3.07 2.42 8.03
CA ILE A 63 2.66 1.15 7.44
C ILE A 63 3.29 -0.02 8.19
N ASP A 64 2.50 -1.07 8.39
CA ASP A 64 2.91 -2.32 9.01
C ASP A 64 2.45 -3.49 8.14
N PHE A 65 3.33 -4.47 7.98
CA PHE A 65 3.05 -5.76 7.34
C PHE A 65 3.02 -6.82 8.45
N VAL A 66 2.02 -7.70 8.42
CA VAL A 66 1.75 -8.72 9.47
C VAL A 66 1.94 -10.11 8.92
#